data_AF-A0A917XNR2-F1
#
_entry.id   AF-A0A917XNR2-F1
#
_cell.length_a   1.000
_cell.length_b   1.000
_cell.length_c   1.000
_cell.angle_alpha   90.00
_cell.angle_beta   90.00
_cell.angle_gamma   90.00
#
_symmetry.space_group_name_H-M   'P 1'
#
loop_
_entity.id
_entity.type
_entity.pdbx_description
1 polymer ?
#
loop_
_entity_poly.entity_id
_entity_poly.type
_entity_poly.pdbx_seq_one_letter_code
_entity_poly.pdbx_strand_id
1 'polypeptide(L)'
;MRYVRELIAPLGAIVAVGALNATGTWSFRDVSVGAFLAGRRQQWDRLFAAVCSLCAFDADEARAAADETGYFRDHDLSAPLLVLWSAGVTGAESLHDPAPAVVRRMCRMAADLQLTEFLDMLVAVALDAGADDAAEGAPRVTEILIAACDLADPTGSTTPRHVHRVWRVARLASALRPDSPTPEHTKAGLRSYDETLEELLGGGPPERDYGYRYRYVGPAEIAATTAQFTGTGTGTDTGTGLGTPIASVADFASWAGRQSPAELAEPFTYVVGLDGRLRLAPRRSEHVACAGGAAVLGAGEIGFVREAGRWAVGEVSNQSTGYCPDVTSWPAVARALDVVPLRRPAAFTHEVVFRRCPACAEHNIVREADFVCVFCGGDLPEAWNVDVDVDVADVGRSGRP
;
A
#
# COMPACT_ATOMS: atom_id res chain seq x y z
N MET A 1 15.02 2.81 29.37
CA MET A 1 16.46 3.02 29.09
C MET A 1 17.13 1.92 28.27
N ARG A 2 16.92 0.62 28.57
CA ARG A 2 17.59 -0.50 27.88
C ARG A 2 17.48 -0.49 26.34
N TYR A 3 16.41 0.09 25.78
CA TYR A 3 16.08 0.04 24.35
C TYR A 3 16.18 1.39 23.63
N VAL A 4 16.65 2.43 24.32
CA VAL A 4 16.65 3.80 23.79
C VAL A 4 17.52 3.92 22.53
N ARG A 5 18.71 3.30 22.54
CA ARG A 5 19.64 3.35 21.41
C ARG A 5 19.11 2.56 20.22
N GLU A 6 18.52 1.40 20.48
CA GLU A 6 17.92 0.53 19.47
C GLU A 6 16.71 1.20 18.78
N LEU A 7 15.90 1.94 19.54
CA LEU A 7 14.76 2.68 18.99
C LEU A 7 15.20 3.94 18.23
N ILE A 8 16.29 4.60 18.65
CA ILE A 8 16.83 5.80 18.01
C ILE A 8 17.60 5.48 16.71
N ALA A 9 18.25 4.32 16.63
CA ALA A 9 19.04 3.93 15.46
C ALA A 9 18.26 4.03 14.12
N PRO A 10 17.05 3.45 13.96
CA PRO A 10 16.29 3.57 12.72
C PRO A 10 15.82 5.01 12.47
N LEU A 11 15.59 5.82 13.50
CA LEU A 11 15.28 7.26 13.34
C LEU A 11 16.45 8.04 12.72
N GLY A 12 17.70 7.67 13.06
CA GLY A 12 18.88 8.25 12.42
C GLY A 12 18.92 7.98 10.92
N ALA A 13 18.62 6.73 10.52
CA ALA A 13 18.55 6.35 9.11
C ALA A 13 17.38 7.04 8.38
N ILE A 14 16.20 7.13 9.01
CA ILE A 14 15.03 7.86 8.50
C ILE A 14 15.40 9.32 8.18
N VAL A 15 16.09 10.00 9.09
CA VAL A 15 16.52 11.39 8.88
C VAL A 15 17.52 11.51 7.73
N ALA A 16 18.49 10.61 7.64
CA ALA A 16 19.49 10.61 6.58
C ALA A 16 18.86 10.37 5.19
N VAL A 17 17.94 9.41 5.09
CA VAL A 17 17.16 9.14 3.88
C VAL A 17 16.30 10.35 3.51
N GLY A 18 15.65 10.95 4.49
CA GLY A 18 14.89 12.19 4.35
C GLY A 18 15.69 13.34 3.76
N ALA A 19 16.90 13.55 4.25
CA ALA A 19 17.80 14.59 3.76
C ALA A 19 18.17 14.36 2.29
N LEU A 20 18.45 13.11 1.88
CA LEU A 20 18.72 12.76 0.48
C LEU A 20 17.47 12.93 -0.40
N ASN A 21 16.30 12.48 0.05
CA ASN A 21 15.05 12.65 -0.71
C ASN A 21 14.72 14.14 -0.90
N ALA A 22 14.99 14.98 0.11
CA ALA A 22 14.74 16.41 0.05
C ALA A 22 15.61 17.15 -0.97
N THR A 23 16.74 16.59 -1.41
CA THR A 23 17.56 17.25 -2.45
C THR A 23 16.88 17.19 -3.82
N GLY A 24 16.06 16.17 -4.08
CA GLY A 24 15.49 15.88 -5.40
C GLY A 24 16.53 15.50 -6.48
N THR A 25 17.81 15.49 -6.13
CA THR A 25 18.93 15.10 -7.02
C THR A 25 19.45 13.71 -6.70
N TRP A 26 19.20 13.21 -5.47
CA TRP A 26 19.75 11.95 -4.96
C TRP A 26 21.28 11.85 -5.10
N SER A 27 21.96 13.00 -4.99
CA SER A 27 23.42 13.14 -4.99
C SER A 27 23.91 13.40 -3.57
N PHE A 28 24.92 12.64 -3.14
CA PHE A 28 25.58 12.84 -1.84
C PHE A 28 26.31 14.18 -1.73
N ARG A 29 26.57 14.87 -2.85
CA ARG A 29 27.23 16.18 -2.84
C ARG A 29 26.29 17.32 -2.47
N ASP A 30 24.99 17.09 -2.62
CA ASP A 30 23.96 18.13 -2.45
C ASP A 30 23.26 18.02 -1.09
N VAL A 31 23.54 16.97 -0.33
CA VAL A 31 22.86 16.69 0.95
C VAL A 31 23.62 17.27 2.13
N SER A 32 22.88 17.85 3.08
CA SER A 32 23.35 18.14 4.43
C SER A 32 22.28 17.70 5.42
N VAL A 33 22.61 16.72 6.26
CA VAL A 33 21.72 16.20 7.29
C VAL A 33 21.45 17.27 8.35
N GLY A 34 22.49 18.03 8.71
CA GLY A 34 22.37 19.11 9.69
C GLY A 34 21.44 20.22 9.21
N ALA A 35 21.57 20.65 7.94
CA ALA A 35 20.69 21.66 7.36
C ALA A 35 19.23 21.17 7.24
N PHE A 36 19.03 19.92 6.81
CA PHE A 36 17.72 19.29 6.74
C PHE A 36 17.01 19.27 8.10
N LEU A 37 17.70 18.81 9.15
CA LEU A 37 17.16 18.80 10.51
C LEU A 37 16.95 20.20 11.08
N ALA A 38 17.86 21.15 10.81
CA ALA A 38 17.70 22.52 11.27
C ALA A 38 16.42 23.15 10.72
N GLY A 39 16.10 22.91 9.45
CA GLY A 39 14.84 23.34 8.82
C GLY A 39 13.59 22.64 9.37
N ARG A 40 13.75 21.50 10.06
CA ARG A 40 12.66 20.66 10.59
C ARG A 40 12.71 20.48 12.11
N ARG A 41 13.43 21.36 12.83
CA ARG A 41 13.69 21.21 14.26
C ARG A 41 12.43 21.01 15.09
N GLN A 42 11.38 21.81 14.83
CA GLN A 42 10.10 21.69 15.52
C GLN A 42 9.37 20.37 15.25
N GLN A 43 9.50 19.80 14.04
CA GLN A 43 8.96 18.48 13.71
C GLN A 43 9.71 17.38 14.47
N TRP A 44 11.04 17.44 14.43
CA TRP A 44 11.91 16.52 15.16
C TRP A 44 11.66 16.54 16.68
N ASP A 45 11.60 17.73 17.29
CA ASP A 45 11.41 17.86 18.73
C ASP A 45 10.06 17.31 19.19
N ARG A 46 9.00 17.51 18.39
CA ARG A 46 7.68 16.93 18.66
C ARG A 46 7.68 15.41 18.56
N LEU A 47 8.26 14.86 17.49
CA LEU A 47 8.39 13.41 17.32
C LEU A 47 9.17 12.80 18.49
N PHE A 48 10.32 13.39 18.84
CA PHE A 48 11.18 12.87 19.89
C PHE A 48 10.50 12.91 21.27
N ALA A 49 9.79 14.01 21.57
CA ALA A 49 9.03 14.12 22.81
C ALA A 49 7.88 13.10 22.87
N ALA A 50 7.16 12.89 21.76
CA ALA A 50 6.09 11.90 21.67
C ALA A 50 6.62 10.48 21.90
N VAL A 51 7.75 10.12 21.29
CA VAL A 51 8.45 8.85 21.52
C VAL A 51 8.83 8.68 23.00
N CYS A 52 9.50 9.68 23.60
CA CYS A 52 9.91 9.58 25.00
C CYS A 52 8.70 9.41 25.93
N SER A 53 7.63 10.14 25.67
CA SER A 53 6.40 10.06 26.45
C SER A 53 5.68 8.71 26.28
N LEU A 54 5.69 8.12 25.09
CA LEU A 54 5.02 6.82 24.84
C LEU A 54 5.81 5.67 25.48
N CYS A 55 7.13 5.71 25.36
CA CYS A 55 8.04 4.67 25.83
C CYS A 55 8.50 4.88 27.29
N ALA A 56 7.92 5.85 28.01
CA ALA A 56 8.30 6.23 29.38
C ALA A 56 9.82 6.45 29.55
N PHE A 57 10.45 7.10 28.58
CA PHE A 57 11.86 7.47 28.64
C PHE A 57 12.05 8.79 29.37
N ASP A 58 13.11 8.88 30.18
CA ASP A 58 13.67 10.15 30.60
C ASP A 58 14.17 10.92 29.38
N ALA A 59 13.69 12.15 29.20
CA ALA A 59 13.92 12.93 28.00
C ALA A 59 15.38 13.41 27.87
N ASP A 60 16.04 13.70 29.00
CA ASP A 60 17.42 14.19 29.01
C ASP A 60 18.39 13.04 28.72
N GLU A 61 18.18 11.89 29.34
CA GLU A 61 18.95 10.67 29.06
C GLU A 61 18.75 10.20 27.61
N ALA A 62 17.50 10.21 27.12
CA ALA A 62 17.23 9.86 25.73
C ALA A 62 17.90 10.83 24.76
N ARG A 63 17.90 12.14 25.07
CA ARG A 63 18.57 13.15 24.25
C ARG A 63 20.08 12.92 24.23
N ALA A 64 20.70 12.65 25.38
CA ALA A 64 22.12 12.33 25.46
C ALA A 64 22.46 11.08 24.63
N ALA A 65 21.64 10.03 24.72
CA ALA A 65 21.81 8.84 23.90
C ALA A 65 21.67 9.14 22.40
N ALA A 66 20.71 9.98 22.00
CA ALA A 66 20.56 10.42 20.61
C ALA A 66 21.80 11.19 20.12
N ASP A 67 22.30 12.09 20.95
CA ASP A 67 23.48 12.92 20.70
C ASP A 67 24.77 12.09 20.54
N GLU A 68 24.91 11.01 21.30
CA GLU A 68 26.03 10.07 21.20
C GLU A 68 26.04 9.28 19.88
N THR A 69 24.87 9.01 19.28
CA THR A 69 24.81 8.31 17.98
C THR A 69 25.36 9.15 16.82
N GLY A 70 25.36 10.47 16.96
CA GLY A 70 25.83 11.40 15.93
C GLY A 70 24.89 11.57 14.72
N TYR A 71 23.84 10.75 14.58
CA TYR A 71 22.95 10.78 13.41
C TYR A 71 22.17 12.09 13.25
N PHE A 72 21.96 12.83 14.35
CA PHE A 72 21.19 14.09 14.34
C PHE A 72 22.06 15.34 14.25
N ARG A 73 23.30 15.17 13.80
CA ARG A 73 24.26 16.24 13.49
C ARG A 73 24.66 16.15 12.02
N ASP A 74 25.27 17.21 11.51
CA ASP A 74 25.81 17.15 10.16
C ASP A 74 26.96 16.15 10.09
N HIS A 75 26.90 15.27 9.09
CA HIS A 75 27.87 14.21 8.84
C HIS A 75 27.85 13.82 7.36
N ASP A 76 28.97 13.27 6.88
CA ASP A 76 29.09 12.85 5.50
C ASP A 76 28.24 11.59 5.24
N LEU A 77 27.17 11.75 4.47
CA LEU A 77 26.41 10.62 3.95
C LEU A 77 27.16 9.97 2.78
N SER A 78 27.06 8.65 2.68
CA SER A 78 27.73 7.88 1.63
C SER A 78 26.91 6.65 1.24
N ALA A 79 27.16 6.14 0.04
CA ALA A 79 26.47 4.95 -0.46
C ALA A 79 26.66 3.71 0.45
N PRO A 80 27.85 3.43 1.03
CA PRO A 80 28.00 2.30 1.97
C PRO A 80 27.08 2.37 3.20
N LEU A 81 26.83 3.57 3.74
CA LEU A 81 25.87 3.74 4.84
C LEU A 81 24.44 3.44 4.38
N LEU A 82 24.05 3.93 3.20
CA LEU A 82 22.72 3.70 2.65
C LEU A 82 22.48 2.22 2.31
N VAL A 83 23.51 1.49 1.88
CA VAL A 83 23.48 0.04 1.65
C VAL A 83 23.16 -0.72 2.93
N LEU A 84 23.71 -0.28 4.09
CA LEU A 84 23.41 -0.90 5.39
C LEU A 84 21.92 -0.79 5.74
N TRP A 85 21.32 0.38 5.50
CA TRP A 85 19.92 0.64 5.83
C TRP A 85 18.93 0.05 4.83
N SER A 86 19.35 -0.19 3.60
CA SER A 86 18.54 -0.75 2.51
C SER A 86 18.67 -2.27 2.38
N ALA A 87 19.26 -2.95 3.38
CA ALA A 87 19.51 -4.40 3.37
C ALA A 87 20.30 -4.89 2.13
N GLY A 88 21.22 -4.07 1.63
CA GLY A 88 22.15 -4.51 0.58
C GLY A 88 21.60 -4.50 -0.84
N VAL A 89 20.68 -3.58 -1.19
CA VAL A 89 20.09 -3.49 -2.54
C VAL A 89 21.13 -3.71 -3.64
N THR A 90 20.93 -4.80 -4.38
CA THR A 90 21.80 -5.28 -5.45
C THR A 90 21.49 -4.54 -6.77
N GLY A 91 22.53 -4.03 -7.44
CA GLY A 91 22.41 -3.34 -8.73
C GLY A 91 23.39 -2.18 -8.93
N ALA A 92 24.12 -1.76 -7.89
CA ALA A 92 25.20 -0.78 -8.04
C ALA A 92 26.46 -1.46 -8.60
N GLU A 93 26.91 -1.02 -9.78
CA GLU A 93 28.23 -1.42 -10.31
C GLU A 93 29.39 -0.88 -9.45
N SER A 94 29.15 0.23 -8.74
CA SER A 94 30.09 0.87 -7.82
C SER A 94 29.36 1.65 -6.73
N LEU A 95 29.93 1.67 -5.52
CA LEU A 95 29.46 2.47 -4.39
C LEU A 95 30.22 3.81 -4.23
N HIS A 96 31.22 4.08 -5.07
CA HIS A 96 31.97 5.34 -4.99
C HIS A 96 31.22 6.54 -5.56
N ASP A 97 30.37 6.32 -6.57
CA ASP A 97 29.55 7.36 -7.20
C ASP A 97 28.34 6.70 -7.88
N PRO A 98 27.41 6.10 -7.11
CA PRO A 98 26.24 5.44 -7.69
C PRO A 98 25.36 6.45 -8.43
N ALA A 99 24.78 6.02 -9.55
CA ALA A 99 23.86 6.85 -10.31
C ALA A 99 22.67 7.31 -9.43
N PRO A 100 22.14 8.54 -9.61
CA PRO A 100 21.02 9.06 -8.82
C PRO A 100 19.81 8.13 -8.72
N ALA A 101 19.47 7.41 -9.80
CA ALA A 101 18.38 6.43 -9.80
C ALA A 101 18.63 5.26 -8.84
N VAL A 102 19.89 4.81 -8.69
CA VAL A 102 20.28 3.77 -7.75
C VAL A 102 20.17 4.29 -6.31
N VAL A 103 20.64 5.52 -6.06
CA VAL A 103 20.52 6.16 -4.74
C VAL A 103 19.06 6.35 -4.36
N ARG A 104 18.21 6.83 -5.28
CA ARG A 104 16.76 6.94 -5.09
C ARG A 104 16.12 5.59 -4.72
N ARG A 105 16.48 4.52 -5.42
CA ARG A 105 16.00 3.15 -5.10
C ARG A 105 16.47 2.70 -3.72
N MET A 106 17.72 2.95 -3.37
CA MET A 106 18.25 2.65 -2.04
C MET A 106 17.53 3.45 -0.95
N CYS A 107 17.23 4.73 -1.18
CA CYS A 107 16.46 5.57 -0.27
C CYS A 107 15.04 5.02 -0.05
N ARG A 108 14.33 4.59 -1.11
CA ARG A 108 13.00 3.97 -0.98
C ARG A 108 13.05 2.71 -0.12
N MET A 109 13.96 1.78 -0.44
CA MET A 109 14.11 0.54 0.34
C MET A 109 14.53 0.81 1.78
N ALA A 110 15.44 1.78 2.00
CA ALA A 110 15.84 2.17 3.33
C ALA A 110 14.67 2.79 4.12
N ALA A 111 13.86 3.65 3.51
CA ALA A 111 12.66 4.19 4.16
C ALA A 111 11.72 3.06 4.61
N ASP A 112 11.38 2.12 3.72
CA ASP A 112 10.48 1.00 4.02
C ASP A 112 11.00 0.15 5.18
N LEU A 113 12.28 -0.25 5.13
CA LEU A 113 12.88 -1.11 6.15
C LEU A 113 13.03 -0.40 7.49
N GLN A 114 13.52 0.84 7.49
CA GLN A 114 13.83 1.56 8.72
C GLN A 114 12.56 2.07 9.41
N LEU A 115 11.54 2.50 8.67
CA LEU A 115 10.23 2.82 9.25
C LEU A 115 9.53 1.58 9.81
N THR A 116 9.65 0.44 9.12
CA THR A 116 9.10 -0.84 9.61
C THR A 116 9.79 -1.29 10.89
N GLU A 117 11.12 -1.20 10.94
CA GLU A 117 11.91 -1.51 12.14
C GLU A 117 11.61 -0.53 13.29
N PHE A 118 11.47 0.76 12.98
CA PHE A 118 11.08 1.76 13.95
C PHE A 118 9.69 1.49 14.54
N LEU A 119 8.69 1.17 13.71
CA LEU A 119 7.34 0.82 14.19
C LEU A 119 7.37 -0.42 15.09
N ASP A 120 8.11 -1.46 14.70
CA ASP A 120 8.26 -2.70 15.48
C ASP A 120 8.83 -2.42 16.87
N MET A 121 9.94 -1.69 16.92
CA MET A 121 10.59 -1.30 18.17
C MET A 121 9.72 -0.37 19.01
N LEU A 122 9.02 0.59 18.38
CA LEU A 122 8.15 1.53 19.07
C LEU A 122 7.01 0.81 19.79
N VAL A 123 6.33 -0.12 19.11
CA VAL A 123 5.24 -0.90 19.72
C VAL A 123 5.78 -1.83 20.80
N ALA A 124 6.88 -2.54 20.55
CA ALA A 124 7.48 -3.45 21.54
C ALA A 124 7.88 -2.71 22.83
N VAL A 125 8.53 -1.55 22.69
CA VAL A 125 8.95 -0.75 23.84
C VAL A 125 7.77 -0.09 24.54
N ALA A 126 6.73 0.32 23.81
CA ALA A 126 5.50 0.86 24.42
C ALA A 126 4.81 -0.21 25.29
N LEU A 127 4.71 -1.45 24.80
CA LEU A 127 4.18 -2.58 25.57
C LEU A 127 5.02 -2.84 26.84
N ASP A 128 6.36 -2.87 26.71
CA ASP A 128 7.26 -3.02 27.87
C ASP A 128 7.13 -1.87 28.89
N ALA A 129 6.74 -0.68 28.44
CA ALA A 129 6.47 0.48 29.29
C ALA A 129 5.08 0.47 29.95
N GLY A 130 4.27 -0.57 29.70
CA GLY A 130 2.92 -0.73 30.26
C GLY A 130 1.82 -0.05 29.45
N ALA A 131 2.07 0.33 28.19
CA ALA A 131 1.04 0.79 27.27
C ALA A 131 0.26 -0.40 26.68
N ASP A 132 -0.30 -1.25 27.54
CA ASP A 132 -1.04 -2.45 27.14
C ASP A 132 -2.39 -2.12 26.47
N ASP A 133 -2.95 -0.94 26.76
CA ASP A 133 -4.18 -0.47 26.14
C ASP A 133 -3.90 0.15 24.76
N ALA A 134 -4.10 -0.65 23.72
CA ALA A 134 -3.94 -0.20 22.34
C ALA A 134 -4.88 0.96 21.97
N ALA A 135 -6.04 1.11 22.63
CA ALA A 135 -6.96 2.22 22.35
C ALA A 135 -6.35 3.58 22.74
N GLU A 136 -5.51 3.61 23.78
CA GLU A 136 -4.76 4.80 24.19
C GLU A 136 -3.41 4.92 23.47
N GLY A 137 -2.73 3.78 23.26
CA GLY A 137 -1.38 3.73 22.71
C GLY A 137 -1.30 3.89 21.18
N ALA A 138 -2.20 3.24 20.43
CA ALA A 138 -2.17 3.23 18.98
C ALA A 138 -2.34 4.62 18.33
N PRO A 139 -3.23 5.52 18.82
CA PRO A 139 -3.30 6.89 18.29
C PRO A 139 -1.96 7.63 18.38
N ARG A 140 -1.24 7.45 19.49
CA ARG A 140 0.09 8.06 19.71
C ARG A 140 1.14 7.46 18.78
N VAL A 141 1.10 6.14 18.57
CA VAL A 141 1.95 5.45 17.58
C VAL A 141 1.66 5.99 16.17
N THR A 142 0.39 6.17 15.81
CA THR A 142 -0.02 6.76 14.53
C THR A 142 0.56 8.16 14.32
N GLU A 143 0.46 9.04 15.32
CA GLU A 143 1.04 10.40 15.25
C GLU A 143 2.56 10.38 15.07
N ILE A 144 3.26 9.53 15.84
CA ILE A 144 4.71 9.35 15.74
C ILE A 144 5.09 8.82 14.34
N LEU A 145 4.34 7.84 13.83
CA LEU A 145 4.59 7.21 12.55
C LEU A 145 4.35 8.17 11.37
N ILE A 146 3.29 9.00 11.42
CA ILE A 146 3.06 10.09 10.45
C ILE A 146 4.27 11.01 10.40
N ALA A 147 4.70 11.50 11.57
CA ALA A 147 5.84 12.42 11.63
C ALA A 147 7.15 11.77 11.14
N ALA A 148 7.34 10.47 11.38
CA ALA A 148 8.50 9.72 10.89
C ALA A 148 8.47 9.52 9.36
N CYS A 149 7.31 9.18 8.78
CA CYS A 149 7.13 9.10 7.33
C CYS A 149 7.43 10.44 6.65
N ASP A 150 6.90 11.54 7.19
CA ASP A 150 7.16 12.90 6.68
C ASP A 150 8.65 13.30 6.76
N LEU A 151 9.39 12.74 7.72
CA LEU A 151 10.84 12.92 7.79
C LEU A 151 11.58 12.06 6.77
N ALA A 152 11.22 10.78 6.62
CA ALA A 152 11.85 9.86 5.68
C ALA A 152 11.64 10.29 4.23
N ASP A 153 10.47 10.83 3.93
CA ASP A 153 10.06 11.17 2.59
C ASP A 153 9.15 12.40 2.58
N PRO A 154 9.75 13.60 2.53
CA PRO A 154 9.01 14.85 2.41
C PRO A 154 8.11 14.97 1.18
N THR A 155 8.29 14.09 0.18
CA THR A 155 7.51 14.14 -1.07
C THR A 155 6.18 13.41 -0.94
N GLY A 156 5.99 12.62 0.13
CA GLY A 156 4.72 12.00 0.49
C GLY A 156 4.45 10.63 -0.14
N SER A 157 5.45 9.99 -0.75
CA SER A 157 5.32 8.64 -1.33
C SER A 157 5.21 7.56 -0.25
N THR A 158 5.84 7.79 0.90
CA THR A 158 5.83 6.86 2.03
C THR A 158 4.68 7.16 2.98
N THR A 159 3.75 6.22 3.13
CA THR A 159 2.56 6.41 3.98
C THR A 159 2.58 5.54 5.23
N PRO A 160 2.06 6.01 6.38
CA PRO A 160 1.94 5.19 7.59
C PRO A 160 1.18 3.88 7.37
N ARG A 161 0.16 3.89 6.50
CA ARG A 161 -0.58 2.68 6.11
C ARG A 161 0.32 1.66 5.40
N HIS A 162 1.19 2.12 4.51
CA HIS A 162 2.17 1.25 3.85
C HIS A 162 3.12 0.63 4.88
N VAL A 163 3.69 1.43 5.76
CA VAL A 163 4.59 0.94 6.82
C VAL A 163 3.89 -0.08 7.72
N HIS A 164 2.66 0.19 8.14
CA HIS A 164 1.85 -0.76 8.91
C HIS A 164 1.70 -2.10 8.19
N ARG A 165 1.35 -2.06 6.90
CA ARG A 165 1.22 -3.28 6.09
C ARG A 165 2.54 -4.05 5.99
N VAL A 166 3.67 -3.38 5.76
CA VAL A 166 4.98 -4.03 5.70
C VAL A 166 5.35 -4.63 7.05
N TRP A 167 5.10 -3.93 8.16
CA TRP A 167 5.29 -4.43 9.52
C TRP A 167 4.51 -5.72 9.81
N ARG A 168 3.25 -5.80 9.38
CA ARG A 168 2.43 -7.01 9.50
C ARG A 168 3.10 -8.24 8.88
N VAL A 169 3.65 -8.07 7.70
CA VAL A 169 4.27 -9.17 6.93
C VAL A 169 5.68 -9.48 7.41
N ALA A 170 6.50 -8.45 7.64
CA ALA A 170 7.92 -8.60 7.90
C ALA A 170 8.26 -8.89 9.37
N ARG A 171 7.41 -8.47 10.32
CA ARG A 171 7.69 -8.54 11.77
C ARG A 171 6.62 -9.32 12.53
N LEU A 172 5.36 -8.89 12.45
CA LEU A 172 4.28 -9.49 13.24
C LEU A 172 4.06 -10.96 12.92
N ALA A 173 4.10 -11.35 11.65
CA ALA A 173 3.91 -12.73 11.24
C ALA A 173 4.86 -13.68 12.00
N SER A 174 6.14 -13.31 12.14
CA SER A 174 7.11 -14.11 12.89
C SER A 174 6.90 -14.05 14.40
N ALA A 175 6.60 -12.88 14.96
CA ALA A 175 6.38 -12.71 16.41
C ALA A 175 5.14 -13.46 16.92
N LEU A 176 4.07 -13.52 16.11
CA LEU A 176 2.77 -14.10 16.49
C LEU A 176 2.64 -15.59 16.24
N ARG A 177 3.67 -16.24 15.65
CA ARG A 177 3.67 -17.69 15.45
C ARG A 177 3.46 -18.44 16.78
N PRO A 178 2.78 -19.61 16.77
CA PRO A 178 2.59 -20.41 17.98
C PRO A 178 3.92 -20.82 18.64
N ASP A 179 4.94 -21.12 17.85
CA ASP A 179 6.28 -21.54 18.29
C ASP A 179 7.26 -20.38 18.54
N SER A 180 6.80 -19.14 18.37
CA SER A 180 7.61 -17.96 18.65
C SER A 180 7.96 -17.86 20.14
N PRO A 181 9.20 -17.49 20.51
CA PRO A 181 9.62 -17.27 21.90
C PRO A 181 8.98 -16.02 22.53
N THR A 182 8.25 -15.21 21.76
CA THR A 182 7.54 -14.03 22.27
C THR A 182 6.54 -14.41 23.36
N PRO A 183 6.54 -13.75 24.53
CA PRO A 183 5.57 -14.01 25.60
C PRO A 183 4.12 -13.81 25.14
N GLU A 184 3.17 -14.61 25.66
CA GLU A 184 1.77 -14.53 25.22
C GLU A 184 1.09 -13.18 25.52
N HIS A 185 1.46 -12.50 26.61
CA HIS A 185 0.96 -11.14 26.88
C HIS A 185 1.45 -10.14 25.83
N THR A 186 2.72 -10.23 25.42
CA THR A 186 3.28 -9.42 24.34
C THR A 186 2.60 -9.75 23.00
N LYS A 187 2.34 -11.02 22.69
CA LYS A 187 1.57 -11.42 21.49
C LYS A 187 0.15 -10.84 21.52
N ALA A 188 -0.50 -10.83 22.68
CA ALA A 188 -1.83 -10.23 22.83
C ALA A 188 -1.79 -8.71 22.58
N GLY A 189 -0.81 -8.00 23.17
CA GLY A 189 -0.58 -6.58 22.91
C GLY A 189 -0.33 -6.28 21.43
N LEU A 190 0.56 -7.05 20.79
CA LEU A 190 0.84 -6.91 19.36
C LEU A 190 -0.40 -7.10 18.47
N ARG A 191 -1.28 -8.06 18.78
CA ARG A 191 -2.55 -8.23 18.08
C ARG A 191 -3.49 -7.04 18.28
N SER A 192 -3.59 -6.54 19.51
CA SER A 192 -4.43 -5.38 19.81
C SER A 192 -3.95 -4.13 19.07
N TYR A 193 -2.64 -3.90 19.02
CA TYR A 193 -2.05 -2.81 18.24
C TYR A 193 -2.25 -2.99 16.74
N ASP A 194 -2.09 -4.19 16.18
CA ASP A 194 -2.38 -4.47 14.75
C ASP A 194 -3.84 -4.10 14.41
N GLU A 195 -4.80 -4.56 15.21
CA GLU A 195 -6.23 -4.28 15.01
C GLU A 195 -6.54 -2.78 15.09
N THR A 196 -6.09 -2.09 16.15
CA THR A 196 -6.38 -0.67 16.32
C THR A 196 -5.64 0.21 15.30
N LEU A 197 -4.39 -0.11 14.95
CA LEU A 197 -3.66 0.60 13.90
C LEU A 197 -4.29 0.37 12.52
N GLU A 198 -4.77 -0.83 12.23
CA GLU A 198 -5.53 -1.10 11.00
C GLU A 198 -6.80 -0.24 10.94
N GLU A 199 -7.49 -0.01 12.04
CA GLU A 199 -8.66 0.89 12.07
C GLU A 199 -8.26 2.36 11.87
N LEU A 200 -7.27 2.85 12.62
CA LEU A 200 -6.83 4.24 12.58
C LEU A 200 -6.18 4.63 11.24
N LEU A 201 -5.33 3.76 10.71
CA LEU A 201 -4.63 3.95 9.43
C LEU A 201 -5.46 3.44 8.24
N GLY A 202 -6.46 2.62 8.51
CA GLY A 202 -7.47 2.15 7.57
C GLY A 202 -8.55 3.18 7.27
N GLY A 203 -8.75 4.12 8.20
CA GLY A 203 -9.71 5.21 8.15
C GLY A 203 -9.37 6.31 7.13
N GLY A 204 -9.69 6.06 5.87
CA GLY A 204 -10.21 7.15 5.05
C GLY A 204 -11.51 7.69 5.66
N PRO A 205 -11.90 8.95 5.37
CA PRO A 205 -13.06 9.59 5.99
C PRO A 205 -14.36 8.77 5.79
N PRO A 206 -15.32 8.81 6.74
CA PRO A 206 -16.59 8.15 6.56
C PRO A 206 -17.43 8.84 5.48
N GLU A 207 -17.84 8.04 4.50
CA GLU A 207 -19.05 8.14 3.67
C GLU A 207 -19.43 9.49 3.04
N ARG A 208 -19.05 9.65 1.77
CA ARG A 208 -19.97 9.69 0.59
C ARG A 208 -19.18 10.14 -0.64
N ASP A 209 -18.39 9.24 -1.17
CA ASP A 209 -18.27 9.13 -2.62
C ASP A 209 -17.87 7.69 -2.90
N TYR A 210 -18.50 7.05 -3.87
CA TYR A 210 -17.94 5.80 -4.35
C TYR A 210 -16.57 6.17 -4.89
N GLY A 211 -15.49 5.67 -4.28
CA GLY A 211 -14.12 5.87 -4.76
C GLY A 211 -14.05 5.66 -6.28
N TYR A 212 -13.09 6.32 -6.94
CA TYR A 212 -12.91 6.41 -8.40
C TYR A 212 -13.79 5.45 -9.22
N ARG A 213 -14.63 6.01 -10.08
CA ARG A 213 -15.34 5.21 -11.09
C ARG A 213 -14.35 4.89 -12.19
N TYR A 214 -14.07 3.61 -12.39
CA TYR A 214 -13.12 3.15 -13.39
C TYR A 214 -13.85 2.95 -14.73
N ARG A 215 -13.46 3.74 -15.73
CA ARG A 215 -13.88 3.54 -17.12
C ARG A 215 -13.07 2.41 -17.76
N TYR A 216 -13.66 1.78 -18.77
CA TYR A 216 -12.92 0.82 -19.58
C TYR A 216 -11.89 1.56 -20.44
N VAL A 217 -10.63 1.19 -20.32
CA VAL A 217 -9.46 1.76 -21.01
C VAL A 217 -8.76 0.74 -21.91
N GLY A 218 -9.29 -0.49 -22.00
CA GLY A 218 -8.78 -1.52 -22.89
C GLY A 218 -9.17 -1.30 -24.36
N PRO A 219 -8.76 -2.23 -25.26
CA PRO A 219 -9.07 -2.15 -26.69
C PRO A 219 -10.58 -2.00 -26.97
N ALA A 220 -10.93 -1.05 -27.83
CA ALA A 220 -12.32 -0.71 -28.13
C ALA A 220 -13.11 -1.85 -28.79
N GLU A 221 -12.41 -2.74 -29.52
CA GLU A 221 -12.97 -3.91 -30.20
C GLU A 221 -13.59 -4.91 -29.21
N ILE A 222 -12.98 -5.05 -28.03
CA ILE A 222 -13.47 -5.92 -26.96
C ILE A 222 -14.74 -5.32 -26.33
N ALA A 223 -14.77 -3.99 -26.12
CA ALA A 223 -15.97 -3.30 -25.63
C ALA A 223 -17.13 -3.38 -26.65
N ALA A 224 -16.84 -3.23 -27.95
CA ALA A 224 -17.84 -3.31 -29.01
C ALA A 224 -18.48 -4.71 -29.11
N THR A 225 -17.70 -5.76 -28.84
CA THR A 225 -18.21 -7.14 -28.80
C THR A 225 -19.25 -7.33 -27.70
N THR A 226 -19.08 -6.67 -26.55
CA THR A 226 -20.03 -6.73 -25.42
C THR A 226 -21.38 -6.10 -25.78
N ALA A 227 -21.39 -4.97 -26.49
CA ALA A 227 -22.62 -4.28 -26.89
C ALA A 227 -23.54 -5.16 -27.76
N GLN A 228 -22.97 -6.09 -28.52
CA GLN A 228 -23.72 -7.02 -29.38
C GLN A 228 -24.49 -8.08 -28.58
N PHE A 229 -24.06 -8.42 -27.36
CA PHE A 229 -24.75 -9.38 -26.48
C PHE A 229 -25.88 -8.76 -25.63
N THR A 230 -25.92 -7.43 -25.48
CA THR A 230 -26.93 -6.72 -24.68
C THR A 230 -28.28 -6.50 -25.40
N GLY A 231 -28.43 -6.98 -26.64
CA GLY A 231 -29.67 -6.88 -27.41
C GLY A 231 -30.72 -7.93 -27.05
N THR A 232 -31.75 -7.54 -26.29
CA THR A 232 -33.11 -8.13 -26.15
C THR A 232 -33.32 -9.66 -26.23
N GLY A 233 -32.35 -10.48 -25.87
CA GLY A 233 -32.50 -11.94 -25.82
C GLY A 233 -33.03 -12.42 -24.48
N THR A 234 -34.24 -12.98 -24.46
CA THR A 234 -34.86 -13.69 -23.32
C THR A 234 -34.25 -15.08 -23.08
N GLY A 235 -32.96 -15.27 -23.36
CA GLY A 235 -32.31 -16.58 -23.42
C GLY A 235 -31.56 -16.94 -22.15
N THR A 236 -31.89 -18.09 -21.58
CA THR A 236 -31.22 -18.79 -20.47
C THR A 236 -29.85 -19.39 -20.86
N ASP A 237 -29.08 -18.71 -21.70
CA ASP A 237 -27.83 -19.26 -22.24
C ASP A 237 -26.61 -18.78 -21.44
N THR A 238 -25.86 -19.74 -20.91
CA THR A 238 -24.72 -19.58 -20.00
C THR A 238 -23.45 -19.03 -20.68
N GLY A 239 -23.56 -18.44 -21.87
CA GLY A 239 -22.44 -18.07 -22.73
C GLY A 239 -22.27 -16.59 -23.07
N THR A 240 -23.04 -15.68 -22.45
CA THR A 240 -23.07 -14.26 -22.85
C THR A 240 -21.91 -13.41 -22.32
N GLY A 241 -21.04 -13.95 -21.46
CA GLY A 241 -19.96 -13.20 -20.79
C GLY A 241 -20.45 -12.14 -19.80
N LEU A 242 -21.76 -11.91 -19.70
CA LEU A 242 -22.39 -11.00 -18.75
C LEU A 242 -22.26 -11.53 -17.33
N GLY A 243 -21.91 -10.64 -16.40
CA GLY A 243 -21.73 -11.00 -15.01
C GLY A 243 -23.07 -11.32 -14.35
N THR A 244 -23.14 -12.47 -13.67
CA THR A 244 -24.29 -12.84 -12.85
C THR A 244 -24.28 -11.98 -11.57
N PRO A 245 -25.31 -11.16 -11.31
CA PRO A 245 -25.38 -10.37 -10.08
C PRO A 245 -25.60 -11.29 -8.87
N ILE A 246 -24.83 -11.06 -7.82
CA ILE A 246 -24.93 -11.78 -6.55
C ILE A 246 -25.38 -10.78 -5.49
N ALA A 247 -26.57 -10.97 -4.94
CA ALA A 247 -27.17 -10.04 -3.98
C ALA A 247 -27.39 -10.66 -2.60
N SER A 248 -27.20 -11.97 -2.48
CA SER A 248 -27.43 -12.72 -1.25
C SER A 248 -26.63 -14.00 -1.24
N VAL A 249 -26.51 -14.61 -0.06
CA VAL A 249 -25.90 -15.95 0.10
C VAL A 249 -26.64 -17.00 -0.71
N ALA A 250 -27.95 -16.88 -0.87
CA ALA A 250 -28.75 -17.80 -1.67
C ALA A 250 -28.41 -17.68 -3.17
N ASP A 251 -28.25 -16.46 -3.68
CA ASP A 251 -27.82 -16.23 -5.06
C ASP A 251 -26.43 -16.81 -5.30
N PHE A 252 -25.51 -16.59 -4.35
CA PHE A 252 -24.17 -17.15 -4.42
C PHE A 252 -24.18 -18.67 -4.40
N ALA A 253 -24.92 -19.29 -3.48
CA ALA A 253 -25.02 -20.74 -3.38
C ALA A 253 -25.65 -21.36 -4.64
N SER A 254 -26.66 -20.71 -5.21
CA SER A 254 -27.28 -21.11 -6.47
C SER A 254 -26.29 -21.00 -7.63
N TRP A 255 -25.58 -19.88 -7.74
CA TRP A 255 -24.56 -19.66 -8.77
C TRP A 255 -23.40 -20.66 -8.66
N ALA A 256 -22.85 -20.84 -7.46
CA ALA A 256 -21.76 -21.78 -7.18
C ALA A 256 -22.19 -23.23 -7.43
N GLY A 257 -23.45 -23.58 -7.15
CA GLY A 257 -24.01 -24.91 -7.42
C GLY A 257 -24.18 -25.22 -8.91
N ARG A 258 -24.12 -24.23 -9.79
CA ARG A 258 -24.10 -24.42 -11.25
C ARG A 258 -22.70 -24.64 -11.82
N GLN A 259 -21.66 -24.36 -11.04
CA GLN A 259 -20.27 -24.49 -11.49
C GLN A 259 -19.79 -25.94 -11.32
N SER A 260 -18.97 -26.42 -12.26
CA SER A 260 -18.25 -27.67 -12.11
C SER A 260 -17.14 -27.57 -11.06
N PRO A 261 -16.68 -28.70 -10.48
CA PRO A 261 -15.54 -28.68 -9.56
C PRO A 261 -14.26 -28.09 -10.15
N ALA A 262 -14.05 -28.24 -11.47
CA ALA A 262 -12.91 -27.66 -12.17
C ALA A 262 -13.02 -26.14 -12.28
N GLU A 263 -14.21 -25.61 -12.58
CA GLU A 263 -14.45 -24.16 -12.61
C GLU A 263 -14.33 -23.53 -11.22
N LEU A 264 -14.81 -24.21 -10.17
CA LEU A 264 -14.67 -23.75 -8.78
C LEU A 264 -13.21 -23.71 -8.30
N ALA A 265 -12.30 -24.45 -8.94
CA ALA A 265 -10.89 -24.43 -8.64
C ALA A 265 -10.14 -23.28 -9.35
N GLU A 266 -10.79 -22.60 -10.31
CA GLU A 266 -10.24 -21.46 -11.03
C GLU A 266 -10.73 -20.13 -10.44
N PRO A 267 -9.92 -19.05 -10.44
CA PRO A 267 -10.42 -17.72 -10.09
C PRO A 267 -11.44 -17.22 -11.12
N PHE A 268 -12.52 -16.63 -10.64
CA PHE A 268 -13.59 -16.04 -11.43
C PHE A 268 -13.33 -14.56 -11.74
N THR A 269 -13.78 -14.11 -12.91
CA THR A 269 -13.85 -12.69 -13.25
C THR A 269 -14.94 -12.04 -12.39
N TYR A 270 -14.62 -10.95 -11.68
CA TYR A 270 -15.63 -10.15 -10.99
C TYR A 270 -15.58 -8.68 -11.36
N VAL A 271 -16.73 -8.03 -11.20
CA VAL A 271 -16.84 -6.57 -11.17
C VAL A 271 -17.78 -6.14 -10.04
N VAL A 272 -17.55 -4.95 -9.51
CA VAL A 272 -18.51 -4.22 -8.66
C VAL A 272 -19.12 -3.12 -9.51
N GLY A 273 -20.41 -3.26 -9.81
CA GLY A 273 -21.12 -2.27 -10.61
C GLY A 273 -21.26 -0.92 -9.87
N LEU A 274 -21.65 0.13 -10.60
CA LEU A 274 -22.00 1.42 -9.98
C LEU A 274 -23.20 1.34 -9.03
N ASP A 275 -23.98 0.25 -9.13
CA ASP A 275 -25.04 -0.13 -8.19
C ASP A 275 -24.50 -0.75 -6.88
N GLY A 276 -23.18 -0.87 -6.73
CA GLY A 276 -22.52 -1.47 -5.58
C GLY A 276 -22.63 -2.99 -5.51
N ARG A 277 -23.16 -3.65 -6.55
CA ARG A 277 -23.39 -5.10 -6.54
C ARG A 277 -22.22 -5.86 -7.12
N LEU A 278 -21.88 -6.98 -6.48
CA LEU A 278 -20.96 -7.97 -7.02
C LEU A 278 -21.59 -8.67 -8.23
N ARG A 279 -20.83 -8.79 -9.31
CA ARG A 279 -21.17 -9.59 -10.48
C ARG A 279 -20.04 -10.57 -10.76
N LEU A 280 -20.39 -11.83 -11.01
CA LEU A 280 -19.43 -12.92 -11.23
C LEU A 280 -19.61 -13.52 -12.63
N ALA A 281 -18.50 -13.81 -13.28
CA ALA A 281 -18.43 -14.53 -14.54
C ALA A 281 -17.33 -15.61 -14.48
N PRO A 282 -17.43 -16.68 -15.29
CA PRO A 282 -16.37 -17.68 -15.40
C PRO A 282 -15.00 -17.06 -15.73
N ARG A 283 -13.92 -17.74 -15.35
CA ARG A 283 -12.55 -17.30 -15.65
C ARG A 283 -12.38 -17.00 -17.14
N ARG A 284 -11.54 -16.01 -17.45
CA ARG A 284 -11.25 -15.54 -18.83
C ARG A 284 -12.45 -14.87 -19.53
N SER A 285 -13.52 -14.62 -18.81
CA SER A 285 -14.52 -13.65 -19.25
C SER A 285 -13.89 -12.26 -19.19
N GLU A 286 -14.10 -11.45 -20.21
CA GLU A 286 -13.67 -10.07 -20.23
C GLU A 286 -14.40 -9.27 -19.13
N HIS A 287 -13.68 -8.47 -18.34
CA HIS A 287 -14.32 -7.66 -17.29
C HIS A 287 -15.36 -6.70 -17.87
N VAL A 288 -15.13 -6.18 -19.08
CA VAL A 288 -16.08 -5.28 -19.76
C VAL A 288 -17.36 -6.00 -20.14
N ALA A 289 -17.29 -7.28 -20.51
CA ALA A 289 -18.46 -8.11 -20.71
C ALA A 289 -19.17 -8.36 -19.38
N CYS A 290 -18.43 -8.70 -18.32
CA CYS A 290 -18.96 -8.91 -16.98
C CYS A 290 -19.73 -7.68 -16.45
N ALA A 291 -19.22 -6.47 -16.74
CA ALA A 291 -19.82 -5.19 -16.42
C ALA A 291 -20.95 -4.74 -17.36
N GLY A 292 -21.20 -5.47 -18.46
CA GLY A 292 -22.14 -5.05 -19.50
C GLY A 292 -21.74 -3.74 -20.18
N GLY A 293 -20.43 -3.46 -20.27
CA GLY A 293 -19.86 -2.25 -20.87
C GLY A 293 -19.86 -1.01 -19.98
N ALA A 294 -20.40 -1.08 -18.76
CA ALA A 294 -20.48 0.07 -17.86
C ALA A 294 -19.14 0.36 -17.14
N ALA A 295 -19.00 1.57 -16.60
CA ALA A 295 -17.96 1.85 -15.61
C ALA A 295 -18.18 1.03 -14.33
N VAL A 296 -17.13 0.81 -13.56
CA VAL A 296 -17.13 -0.05 -12.37
C VAL A 296 -16.53 0.66 -11.16
N LEU A 297 -16.84 0.16 -9.96
CA LEU A 297 -16.21 0.58 -8.71
C LEU A 297 -15.02 -0.31 -8.32
N GLY A 298 -14.90 -1.47 -8.97
CA GLY A 298 -13.81 -2.41 -8.81
C GLY A 298 -13.95 -3.53 -9.84
N ALA A 299 -12.83 -4.12 -10.25
CA ALA A 299 -12.78 -5.24 -11.18
C ALA A 299 -11.52 -6.06 -10.91
N GLY A 300 -11.59 -7.37 -11.14
CA GLY A 300 -10.43 -8.25 -11.00
C GLY A 300 -10.81 -9.71 -10.99
N GLU A 301 -10.00 -10.51 -10.30
CA GLU A 301 -10.19 -11.96 -10.18
C GLU A 301 -10.51 -12.34 -8.73
N ILE A 302 -11.39 -13.31 -8.52
CA ILE A 302 -11.81 -13.77 -7.19
C ILE A 302 -11.95 -15.30 -7.13
N GLY A 303 -11.32 -15.93 -6.14
CA GLY A 303 -11.38 -17.36 -5.87
C GLY A 303 -12.14 -17.66 -4.58
N PHE A 304 -12.92 -18.74 -4.58
CA PHE A 304 -13.72 -19.15 -3.43
C PHE A 304 -13.26 -20.49 -2.87
N VAL A 305 -13.26 -20.61 -1.55
CA VAL A 305 -12.88 -21.84 -0.83
C VAL A 305 -13.98 -22.25 0.13
N ARG A 306 -13.95 -23.52 0.55
CA ARG A 306 -14.82 -24.03 1.62
C ARG A 306 -14.02 -24.14 2.92
N GLU A 307 -14.40 -23.33 3.91
CA GLU A 307 -13.86 -23.38 5.27
C GLU A 307 -14.94 -23.84 6.24
N ALA A 308 -14.69 -24.94 6.98
CA ALA A 308 -15.64 -25.50 7.93
C ALA A 308 -17.07 -25.67 7.36
N GLY A 309 -17.17 -26.07 6.09
CA GLY A 309 -18.45 -26.25 5.38
C GLY A 309 -19.11 -24.97 4.86
N ARG A 310 -18.54 -23.79 5.12
CA ARG A 310 -19.05 -22.49 4.64
C ARG A 310 -18.19 -21.97 3.49
N TRP A 311 -18.79 -21.18 2.60
CA TRP A 311 -18.04 -20.50 1.55
C TRP A 311 -17.31 -19.29 2.12
N ALA A 312 -16.08 -19.09 1.65
CA ALA A 312 -15.25 -17.93 1.93
C ALA A 312 -14.53 -17.49 0.64
N VAL A 313 -14.14 -16.22 0.59
CA VAL A 313 -13.22 -15.70 -0.44
C VAL A 313 -11.81 -16.12 -0.03
N GLY A 314 -11.20 -17.01 -0.81
CA GLY A 314 -9.82 -17.47 -0.57
C GLY A 314 -8.79 -16.54 -1.21
N GLU A 315 -9.10 -16.03 -2.39
CA GLU A 315 -8.23 -15.12 -3.15
C GLU A 315 -9.06 -14.01 -3.78
N VAL A 316 -8.54 -12.79 -3.81
CA VAL A 316 -9.16 -11.66 -4.49
C VAL A 316 -8.11 -10.64 -4.91
N SER A 317 -8.16 -10.22 -6.18
CA SER A 317 -7.26 -9.23 -6.76
C SER A 317 -8.03 -8.07 -7.40
N ASN A 318 -7.32 -6.98 -7.71
CA ASN A 318 -7.81 -5.90 -8.58
C ASN A 318 -7.26 -6.04 -10.01
N GLN A 319 -6.85 -7.25 -10.41
CA GLN A 319 -6.20 -7.49 -11.70
C GLN A 319 -7.20 -7.44 -12.86
N SER A 320 -7.48 -6.24 -13.36
CA SER A 320 -8.20 -6.03 -14.62
C SER A 320 -7.39 -5.12 -15.52
N THR A 321 -6.85 -5.65 -16.63
CA THR A 321 -6.11 -4.85 -17.61
C THR A 321 -7.00 -3.96 -18.48
N GLY A 322 -8.32 -4.20 -18.46
CA GLY A 322 -9.31 -3.41 -19.18
C GLY A 322 -9.84 -2.20 -18.38
N TYR A 323 -9.92 -2.29 -17.06
CA TYR A 323 -10.37 -1.17 -16.20
C TYR A 323 -9.24 -0.56 -15.35
N CYS A 324 -8.17 -1.31 -15.13
CA CYS A 324 -7.00 -0.89 -14.35
C CYS A 324 -7.34 -0.25 -12.99
N PRO A 325 -8.21 -0.84 -12.15
CA PRO A 325 -8.65 -0.19 -10.92
C PRO A 325 -7.51 -0.03 -9.92
N ASP A 326 -7.48 1.08 -9.20
CA ASP A 326 -6.47 1.33 -8.16
C ASP A 326 -6.70 0.45 -6.91
N VAL A 327 -5.68 0.32 -6.07
CA VAL A 327 -5.78 -0.38 -4.78
C VAL A 327 -6.84 0.26 -3.87
N THR A 328 -7.12 1.56 -4.05
CA THR A 328 -8.21 2.26 -3.35
C THR A 328 -9.61 1.79 -3.76
N SER A 329 -9.76 0.90 -4.73
CA SER A 329 -11.04 0.24 -5.05
C SER A 329 -11.49 -0.77 -4.00
N TRP A 330 -10.56 -1.25 -3.14
CA TRP A 330 -10.85 -2.29 -2.15
C TRP A 330 -12.10 -2.03 -1.29
N PRO A 331 -12.35 -0.83 -0.72
CA PRO A 331 -13.53 -0.59 0.10
C PRO A 331 -14.86 -0.84 -0.63
N ALA A 332 -14.92 -0.61 -1.95
CA ALA A 332 -16.12 -0.92 -2.73
C ALA A 332 -16.30 -2.43 -2.90
N VAL A 333 -15.22 -3.16 -3.13
CA VAL A 333 -15.22 -4.64 -3.22
C VAL A 333 -15.59 -5.27 -1.88
N ALA A 334 -14.98 -4.80 -0.80
CA ALA A 334 -15.27 -5.22 0.57
C ALA A 334 -16.77 -5.06 0.90
N ARG A 335 -17.35 -3.89 0.65
CA ARG A 335 -18.79 -3.66 0.88
C ARG A 335 -19.67 -4.55 0.02
N ALA A 336 -19.34 -4.75 -1.25
CA ALA A 336 -20.11 -5.64 -2.12
C ALA A 336 -20.10 -7.10 -1.62
N LEU A 337 -18.97 -7.54 -1.07
CA LEU A 337 -18.84 -8.84 -0.41
C LEU A 337 -19.57 -8.89 0.94
N ASP A 338 -19.58 -7.81 1.73
CA ASP A 338 -20.26 -7.79 3.03
C ASP A 338 -21.79 -7.91 2.89
N VAL A 339 -22.36 -7.42 1.78
CA VAL A 339 -23.78 -7.61 1.43
C VAL A 339 -24.12 -9.09 1.18
N VAL A 340 -23.15 -9.87 0.72
CA VAL A 340 -23.24 -11.30 0.45
C VAL A 340 -22.37 -12.01 1.48
N PRO A 341 -22.79 -12.18 2.76
CA PRO A 341 -21.93 -12.40 3.94
C PRO A 341 -21.08 -13.68 3.89
N LEU A 342 -20.15 -13.70 2.95
CA LEU A 342 -19.05 -14.60 2.73
C LEU A 342 -17.90 -14.02 3.54
N ARG A 343 -17.20 -14.88 4.28
CA ARG A 343 -15.96 -14.46 4.91
C ARG A 343 -15.01 -13.96 3.82
N ARG A 344 -14.46 -12.76 3.99
CA ARG A 344 -13.47 -12.18 3.07
C ARG A 344 -12.18 -11.79 3.79
N PRO A 345 -11.06 -11.70 3.06
CA PRO A 345 -9.84 -11.06 3.56
C PRO A 345 -10.06 -9.59 3.97
N ALA A 346 -9.10 -9.02 4.70
CA ALA A 346 -9.14 -7.62 5.13
C ALA A 346 -8.75 -6.63 4.01
N ALA A 347 -8.00 -7.10 3.01
CA ALA A 347 -7.51 -6.36 1.84
C ALA A 347 -7.48 -7.30 0.62
N PHE A 348 -7.10 -6.80 -0.57
CA PHE A 348 -6.78 -7.66 -1.70
C PHE A 348 -5.67 -8.65 -1.31
N THR A 349 -5.85 -9.94 -1.64
CA THR A 349 -4.78 -10.95 -1.43
C THR A 349 -3.67 -10.79 -2.46
N HIS A 350 -3.99 -10.23 -3.63
CA HIS A 350 -3.03 -9.84 -4.64
C HIS A 350 -3.37 -8.46 -5.19
N GLU A 351 -2.51 -7.48 -4.90
CA GLU A 351 -2.66 -6.11 -5.38
C GLU A 351 -1.84 -5.88 -6.65
N VAL A 352 -2.44 -5.19 -7.62
CA VAL A 352 -1.82 -4.79 -8.87
C VAL A 352 -1.91 -3.27 -8.97
N VAL A 353 -0.76 -2.60 -9.05
CA VAL A 353 -0.70 -1.13 -9.12
C VAL A 353 -0.56 -0.73 -10.58
N PHE A 354 -1.65 -0.24 -11.18
CA PHE A 354 -1.66 0.21 -12.58
C PHE A 354 -1.33 1.69 -12.69
N ARG A 355 -0.43 2.06 -13.62
CA ARG A 355 -0.12 3.46 -13.94
C ARG A 355 -0.05 3.65 -15.44
N ARG A 356 -0.40 4.85 -15.91
CA ARG A 356 -0.23 5.25 -17.30
C ARG A 356 1.01 6.12 -17.42
N CYS A 357 1.97 5.75 -18.27
CA CYS A 357 3.18 6.56 -18.43
C CYS A 357 2.85 7.90 -19.10
N PRO A 358 3.19 9.06 -18.50
CA PRO A 358 2.96 10.36 -19.14
C PRO A 358 3.82 10.57 -20.41
N ALA A 359 4.97 9.89 -20.50
CA ALA A 359 5.90 10.04 -21.61
C ALA A 359 5.51 9.22 -22.85
N CYS A 360 5.11 7.95 -22.66
CA CYS A 360 4.82 7.04 -23.78
C CYS A 360 3.37 6.53 -23.82
N ALA A 361 2.49 7.00 -22.94
CA ALA A 361 1.08 6.61 -22.83
C ALA A 361 0.79 5.14 -22.48
N GLU A 362 1.80 4.28 -22.35
CA GLU A 362 1.63 2.86 -22.05
C GLU A 362 1.12 2.61 -20.62
N HIS A 363 0.21 1.64 -20.49
CA HIS A 363 -0.23 1.14 -19.19
C HIS A 363 0.82 0.18 -18.60
N ASN A 364 1.24 0.46 -17.39
CA ASN A 364 2.26 -0.26 -16.65
C ASN A 364 1.66 -0.89 -15.40
N ILE A 365 2.25 -2.03 -15.01
CA ILE A 365 2.08 -2.60 -13.68
C ILE A 365 3.35 -2.26 -12.89
N VAL A 366 3.21 -1.45 -11.85
CA VAL A 366 4.28 -1.15 -10.90
C VAL A 366 4.53 -2.40 -10.06
N ARG A 367 5.80 -2.83 -10.00
CA ARG A 367 6.25 -3.95 -9.16
C ARG A 367 7.17 -3.42 -8.09
N GLU A 368 7.04 -3.94 -6.87
CA GLU A 368 7.94 -3.61 -5.75
C GLU A 368 8.05 -2.09 -5.49
N ALA A 369 6.95 -1.36 -5.67
CA ALA A 369 6.90 0.11 -5.57
C ALA A 369 7.90 0.86 -6.48
N ASP A 370 8.38 0.23 -7.55
CA ASP A 370 9.28 0.85 -8.52
C ASP A 370 8.48 1.55 -9.64
N PHE A 371 8.24 2.85 -9.46
CA PHE A 371 7.49 3.70 -10.38
C PHE A 371 8.31 4.12 -11.61
N VAL A 372 8.75 3.14 -12.39
CA VAL A 372 9.48 3.32 -13.66
C VAL A 372 8.76 2.58 -14.77
N CYS A 373 8.59 3.24 -15.91
CA CYS A 373 7.93 2.68 -17.08
C CYS A 373 8.82 1.61 -17.73
N VAL A 374 8.33 0.37 -17.84
CA VAL A 374 9.10 -0.74 -18.43
C VAL A 374 9.31 -0.59 -19.93
N PHE A 375 8.53 0.27 -20.59
CA PHE A 375 8.58 0.47 -22.05
C PHE A 375 9.58 1.55 -22.46
N CYS A 376 9.71 2.64 -21.70
CA CYS A 376 10.56 3.77 -22.06
C CYS A 376 11.57 4.21 -20.98
N GLY A 377 11.51 3.63 -19.78
CA GLY A 377 12.36 3.99 -18.65
C GLY A 377 12.00 5.32 -17.96
N GLY A 378 10.93 6.00 -18.38
CA GLY A 378 10.48 7.25 -17.75
C GLY A 378 9.76 7.03 -16.41
N ASP A 379 9.74 8.06 -15.56
CA ASP A 379 9.04 8.01 -14.27
C ASP A 379 7.52 7.81 -14.45
N LEU A 380 6.95 6.98 -13.59
CA LEU A 380 5.51 6.79 -13.47
C LEU A 380 4.96 7.64 -12.31
N PRO A 381 3.74 8.19 -12.42
CA PRO A 381 3.09 8.86 -11.31
C PRO A 381 2.78 7.91 -10.15
N GLU A 382 2.89 8.41 -8.94
CA GLU A 382 2.53 7.65 -7.73
C GLU A 382 1.03 7.61 -7.51
N ALA A 383 0.33 8.70 -7.82
CA ALA A 383 -1.12 8.73 -7.89
C ALA A 383 -1.62 7.97 -9.12
N TRP A 384 -2.75 7.29 -8.98
CA TRP A 384 -3.39 6.61 -10.09
C TRP A 384 -3.85 7.61 -11.17
N ASN A 385 -3.54 7.31 -12.43
CA ASN A 385 -3.73 8.24 -13.56
C ASN A 385 -4.18 7.55 -14.86
N VAL A 386 -4.82 6.38 -14.76
CA VAL A 386 -5.04 5.53 -15.94
C VAL A 386 -6.20 5.99 -16.80
N ASP A 387 -7.35 6.35 -16.20
CA ASP A 387 -8.54 6.77 -16.94
C ASP A 387 -8.83 8.28 -16.88
N VAL A 388 -7.90 9.08 -16.34
CA VAL A 388 -8.04 10.54 -16.33
C VAL A 388 -7.83 11.05 -17.75
N ASP A 389 -8.81 11.79 -18.28
CA ASP A 389 -8.63 12.51 -19.54
C ASP A 389 -7.51 13.53 -19.32
N VAL A 390 -6.32 13.26 -19.87
CA VAL A 390 -5.24 14.24 -19.84
C VAL A 390 -5.58 15.27 -20.91
N ASP A 391 -6.19 16.38 -20.49
CA ASP A 391 -6.23 17.60 -21.30
C ASP A 391 -4.76 18.02 -21.56
N VAL A 392 -4.26 17.67 -22.75
CA VAL A 392 -2.99 18.17 -23.28
C VAL A 392 -3.22 19.63 -23.69
N ALA A 393 -3.42 20.50 -22.72
CA ALA A 393 -3.65 21.93 -22.94
C ALA A 393 -3.19 22.79 -21.76
N ASP A 394 -2.01 22.54 -21.17
CA ASP A 394 -1.37 23.60 -20.34
C ASP A 394 0.17 23.57 -20.27
N VAL A 395 0.87 22.86 -21.18
CA VAL A 395 2.35 22.91 -21.27
C VAL A 395 2.83 23.95 -22.29
N GLY A 396 2.01 24.94 -22.62
CA GLY A 396 2.28 25.81 -23.77
C GLY A 396 1.77 27.23 -23.67
N ARG A 397 2.03 27.96 -22.57
CA ARG A 397 1.97 29.44 -22.57
C ARG A 397 2.68 30.10 -21.39
N SER A 398 4.01 30.10 -21.40
CA SER A 398 4.84 31.28 -21.01
C SER A 398 6.32 30.94 -21.28
N GLY A 399 7.11 31.72 -22.01
CA GLY A 399 6.83 32.85 -22.87
C GLY A 399 7.94 32.96 -23.92
N ARG A 400 7.66 33.71 -24.97
CA ARG A 400 8.65 34.41 -25.80
C ARG A 400 8.02 35.73 -26.24
N PRO A 401 8.81 36.79 -26.32
CA PRO A 401 9.69 36.97 -27.48
C PRO A 401 11.06 36.31 -27.35
#